data_AF-A0ABD4R9Z7-F1
#
_entry.id   AF-A0ABD4R9Z7-F1
#
_cell.length_a   1.000
_cell.length_b   1.000
_cell.length_c   1.000
_cell.angle_alpha   90.00
_cell.angle_beta   90.00
_cell.angle_gamma   90.00
#
_symmetry.space_group_name_H-M   'P 1'
#
loop_
_entity.id
_entity.type
_entity.pdbx_description
1 polymer ?
#
loop_
_entity_poly.entity_id
_entity_poly.type
_entity_poly.pdbx_seq_one_letter_code
_entity_poly.pdbx_strand_id
1 'polypeptide(L)' 'MDNWLALFDGQTRYFLDINDSPVKPDVLRFRGREALSEPFRWDIEFTCLQANIPPEQVLMKYATFRMRSGKNV' A
#
# COMPACT_ATOMS: atom_id res chain seq x y z
N MET A 1 -21.04 -26.19 2.00
CA MET A 1 -20.33 -25.34 2.98
C MET A 1 -19.21 -24.72 2.20
N ASP A 2 -19.51 -23.59 1.59
CA ASP A 2 -18.71 -23.07 0.50
C ASP A 2 -17.61 -22.23 1.15
N ASN A 3 -16.36 -22.47 0.76
CA ASN A 3 -15.21 -21.81 1.38
C ASN A 3 -15.12 -20.37 0.86
N TRP A 4 -15.96 -19.47 1.38
CA TRP A 4 -15.97 -18.04 1.07
C TRP A 4 -14.60 -17.37 1.30
N LEU A 5 -13.72 -17.99 2.10
CA LEU A 5 -12.35 -17.53 2.33
C LEU A 5 -11.44 -17.78 1.12
N ALA A 6 -11.73 -18.76 0.25
CA ALA A 6 -10.95 -19.00 -0.97
C ALA A 6 -11.18 -17.93 -2.06
N LEU A 7 -12.22 -17.09 -1.93
CA LEU A 7 -12.41 -15.92 -2.80
C LEU A 7 -11.44 -14.77 -2.45
N PHE A 8 -10.86 -14.81 -1.25
CA PHE A 8 -9.81 -13.90 -0.81
C PHE A 8 -8.54 -14.74 -0.68
N ASP A 9 -7.78 -14.87 -1.76
CA ASP A 9 -6.60 -15.73 -1.93
C ASP A 9 -5.40 -15.41 -0.98
N GLY A 10 -5.64 -14.92 0.24
CA GLY A 10 -4.65 -14.52 1.23
C GLY A 10 -3.79 -13.33 0.79
N GLN A 11 -3.96 -12.83 -0.43
CA GLN A 11 -3.10 -11.81 -1.02
C GLN A 11 -3.68 -10.40 -0.76
N THR A 12 -2.93 -9.57 -0.05
CA THR A 12 -3.27 -8.15 0.15
C THR A 12 -3.45 -7.47 -1.21
N ARG A 13 -4.63 -6.88 -1.44
CA ARG A 13 -4.97 -6.24 -2.73
C ARG A 13 -4.30 -4.88 -2.95
N TYR A 14 -3.60 -4.40 -1.93
CA TYR A 14 -2.99 -3.09 -1.88
C TYR A 14 -1.51 -3.25 -1.54
N PHE A 15 -0.64 -2.73 -2.41
CA PHE A 15 0.80 -2.83 -2.26
C PHE A 15 1.39 -1.44 -2.21
N LEU A 16 2.20 -1.17 -1.19
CA LEU A 16 3.03 0.01 -1.11
C LEU A 16 4.49 -0.42 -1.32
N ASP A 17 5.11 0.12 -2.37
CA ASP A 17 6.54 -0.04 -2.63
C ASP A 17 7.23 1.31 -2.40
N ILE A 18 8.30 1.31 -1.61
CA ILE A 18 9.12 2.49 -1.34
C ILE A 18 10.47 2.25 -2.02
N ASN A 19 10.82 3.13 -2.96
CA ASN A 19 12.00 2.95 -3.79
C ASN A 19 13.29 2.95 -2.96
N ASP A 20 14.16 1.97 -3.23
CA ASP A 20 15.44 1.81 -2.53
C ASP A 20 15.26 1.76 -0.99
N SER A 21 14.19 1.11 -0.51
CA SER A 21 13.91 0.94 0.91
C SER A 21 13.97 -0.53 1.32
N PRO A 22 14.61 -0.86 2.46
CA PRO A 22 14.53 -2.20 3.03
C PRO A 22 13.16 -2.49 3.67
N VAL A 23 12.36 -1.45 3.93
CA VAL A 23 11.04 -1.57 4.55
C VAL A 23 10.14 -2.42 3.65
N LYS A 24 9.42 -3.37 4.26
CA LYS A 24 8.40 -4.19 3.60
C LYS A 24 7.03 -3.85 4.22
N PRO A 25 6.30 -2.87 3.65
CA PRO A 25 5.00 -2.46 4.16
C PRO A 25 3.95 -3.54 3.91
N ASP A 26 3.17 -3.86 4.94
CA ASP A 26 1.88 -4.53 4.82
C ASP A 26 0.78 -3.50 5.07
N VAL A 27 -0.01 -3.20 4.03
CA VAL A 27 -0.95 -2.07 4.03
C VAL A 27 -2.15 -2.38 4.94
N LEU A 28 -2.35 -1.55 5.97
CA LEU A 28 -3.44 -1.68 6.93
C LEU A 28 -4.67 -0.86 6.52
N ARG A 29 -4.44 0.42 6.19
CA ARG A 29 -5.49 1.38 5.84
C ARG A 29 -4.93 2.45 4.93
N PHE A 30 -5.76 3.03 4.08
CA PHE A 30 -5.40 4.20 3.29
C PHE A 30 -6.57 5.14 3.09
N ARG A 31 -6.28 6.42 2.84
CA ARG A 31 -7.23 7.45 2.44
C ARG A 31 -6.62 8.31 1.33
N GLY A 32 -7.31 8.37 0.20
CA GLY A 32 -6.89 9.19 -0.94
C GLY A 32 -7.77 10.43 -1.11
N ARG A 33 -7.17 11.50 -1.61
CA ARG A 33 -7.87 12.66 -2.19
C ARG A 33 -7.25 12.97 -3.54
N GLU A 34 -8.09 12.98 -4.56
CA GLU A 34 -7.74 13.34 -5.92
C GLU A 34 -8.80 14.30 -6.47
N ALA A 35 -8.36 15.36 -7.13
CA ALA A 35 -9.22 16.37 -7.75
C ALA A 35 -8.53 16.94 -8.99
N LEU A 36 -9.31 17.44 -9.95
CA LEU A 36 -8.77 18.04 -11.16
C LEU A 36 -7.95 19.29 -10.82
N SER A 37 -6.79 19.44 -11.46
CA SER A 37 -5.87 20.57 -11.27
C SER A 37 -5.35 20.76 -9.85
N GLU A 38 -5.46 19.72 -9.00
CA GLU A 38 -4.89 19.70 -7.66
C GLU A 38 -3.93 18.51 -7.49
N PRO A 39 -2.87 18.64 -6.68
CA PRO A 39 -2.04 17.50 -6.31
C PRO A 39 -2.87 16.42 -5.60
N PHE A 40 -2.65 15.16 -5.97
CA PHE A 40 -3.20 14.05 -5.23
C PHE A 40 -2.50 13.91 -3.87
N ARG A 41 -3.20 13.34 -2.89
CA ARG A 41 -2.63 12.97 -1.59
C ARG A 41 -3.17 11.63 -1.14
N TRP A 42 -2.28 10.78 -0.63
CA TRP A 42 -2.61 9.50 -0.02
C TRP A 42 -2.02 9.44 1.38
N ASP A 43 -2.87 9.26 2.39
CA ASP A 43 -2.44 8.89 3.74
C ASP A 43 -2.52 7.35 3.83
N ILE A 44 -1.39 6.67 4.05
CA ILE A 44 -1.30 5.21 4.06
C ILE A 44 -0.72 4.75 5.40
N GLU A 45 -1.50 3.99 6.14
CA GLU A 45 -1.09 3.30 7.36
C GLU A 45 -0.67 1.86 7.00
N PHE A 46 0.50 1.45 7.46
CA PHE A 46 1.03 0.11 7.21
C PHE A 46 1.75 -0.43 8.44
N THR A 47 1.87 -1.75 8.49
CA THR A 47 2.69 -2.48 9.46
C THR A 47 3.93 -3.05 8.79
N CYS A 48 5.02 -3.26 9.55
CA CYS A 48 6.18 -4.02 9.08
C CYS A 48 6.89 -4.70 10.25
N LEU A 49 7.67 -5.74 9.96
CA LEU A 49 8.44 -6.47 10.99
C LEU A 49 9.60 -5.64 11.55
N GLN A 50 10.12 -4.69 10.77
CA GLN A 50 11.19 -3.80 11.19
C GLN A 50 10.66 -2.76 12.18
N ALA A 51 11.22 -2.72 13.39
CA ALA A 51 10.98 -1.65 14.35
C ALA A 51 11.93 -0.46 14.10
N ASN A 52 11.57 0.73 14.61
CA ASN A 52 12.41 1.94 14.59
C ASN A 52 12.95 2.29 13.19
N ILE A 53 12.06 2.36 12.20
CA ILE A 53 12.41 2.68 10.81
C ILE A 53 13.10 4.06 10.77
N PRO A 54 14.37 4.15 10.34
CA PRO A 54 15.04 5.42 10.14
C PRO A 54 14.31 6.26 9.08
N PRO A 55 14.09 7.57 9.30
CA PRO A 55 13.30 8.40 8.39
C PRO A 55 13.82 8.39 6.94
N GLU A 56 15.14 8.34 6.73
CA GLU A 56 15.79 8.31 5.43
C GLU A 56 15.48 7.05 4.60
N GLN A 57 15.00 5.98 5.23
CA GLN A 57 14.55 4.77 4.54
C GLN A 57 13.16 4.95 3.89
N VAL A 58 12.44 6.04 4.21
CA VAL A 58 11.05 6.25 3.77
C VAL A 58 10.83 7.64 3.19
N LEU A 59 11.31 8.68 3.87
CA LEU A 59 11.06 10.07 3.51
C LEU A 59 11.81 10.47 2.23
N MET A 60 11.15 11.32 1.43
CA MET A 60 11.68 11.87 0.17
C MET A 60 12.07 10.82 -0.89
N LYS A 61 11.71 9.56 -0.68
CA LYS A 61 11.84 8.49 -1.67
C LYS A 61 10.58 8.44 -2.54
N TYR A 62 10.76 8.08 -3.81
CA TYR A 62 9.63 7.74 -4.66
C TYR A 62 8.91 6.52 -4.07
N ALA A 63 7.59 6.53 -4.12
CA ALA A 63 6.77 5.42 -3.66
C ALA A 63 5.66 5.11 -4.67
N THR A 64 5.35 3.84 -4.83
CA THR A 64 4.27 3.36 -5.69
C THR A 64 3.21 2.69 -4.85
N PHE A 65 2.00 3.22 -4.86
CA PHE A 65 0.83 2.57 -4.28
C PHE A 65 0.01 1.89 -5.38
N ARG A 66 -0.06 0.56 -5.35
CA ARG A 66 -0.78 -0.26 -6.34
C ARG A 66 -2.02 -0.86 -5.72
N MET A 67 -3.16 -0.66 -6.39
CA MET A 67 -4.42 -1.31 -6.05
C MET A 67 -4.70 -2.37 -7.12
N ARG A 68 -4.61 -3.65 -6.76
CA ARG A 68 -5.04 -4.74 -7.65
C ARG A 68 -6.57 -4.79 -7.62
N SER A 69 -7.18 -3.87 -8.34
CA SER A 69 -8.61 -3.93 -8.65
C SER A 69 -8.80 -5.13 -9.58
N GLY A 70 -9.50 -6.17 -9.13
CA GLY A 70 -9.80 -7.36 -9.94
C GLY A 70 -10.74 -7.11 -11.12
N LYS A 71 -10.78 -5.89 -11.68
CA LYS A 71 -11.48 -5.63 -12.94
C LYS A 71 -10.56 -5.99 -14.10
N ASN A 72 -10.73 -7.21 -14.59
CA ASN A 72 -10.50 -7.47 -16.00
C ASN A 72 -11.52 -6.62 -16.77
N VAL A 73 -11.02 -5.70 -17.60
CA VAL A 73 -11.81 -5.08 -18.67
C VAL A 73 -11.87 -6.01 -19.87
#